data_AF-A0A0H5R1S0-F1
#
_entry.id   AF-A0A0H5R1S0-F1
#
_cell.length_a   1.000
_cell.length_b   1.000
_cell.length_c   1.000
_cell.angle_alpha   90.00
_cell.angle_beta   90.00
_cell.angle_gamma   90.00
#
_symmetry.space_group_name_H-M   'P 1'
#
loop_
_entity.id
_entity.type
_entity.pdbx_description
1 polymer ?
#
loop_
_entity_poly.entity_id
_entity_poly.type
_entity_poly.pdbx_seq_one_letter_code
_entity_poly.pdbx_strand_id
1 'polypeptide(L)'
;ADPRICDEYGNTALAIATSYERGVNIISPIITAAREQIMHILGQNVITDPSVSSSPNLVPDGRDSDIIGEAMSQFINSRSLGGKTALLSAITIDCSDGDLTDV
;
A
#
# COMPACT_ATOMS: atom_id res chain seq x y z
N ALA A 1 -2.88 12.76 -1.59
CA ALA A 1 -1.48 12.27 -1.63
C ALA A 1 -1.49 10.83 -2.12
N ASP A 2 -0.44 10.37 -2.79
CA ASP A 2 -0.31 8.96 -3.19
C ASP A 2 0.45 8.15 -2.14
N PRO A 3 -0.22 7.22 -1.43
CA PRO A 3 0.42 6.43 -0.39
C PRO A 3 1.42 5.39 -0.93
N ARG A 4 1.44 5.17 -2.25
CA ARG A 4 2.38 4.27 -2.94
C ARG A 4 3.73 4.93 -3.21
N ILE A 5 3.81 6.26 -3.14
CA ILE A 5 5.08 6.99 -3.26
C ILE A 5 5.92 6.69 -2.00
N CYS A 6 7.16 6.29 -2.23
CA CYS A 6 8.10 6.00 -1.16
C CYS A 6 8.92 7.22 -0.76
N ASP A 7 9.44 7.20 0.46
CA ASP A 7 10.50 8.11 0.90
C ASP A 7 11.87 7.78 0.25
N GLU A 8 12.90 8.52 0.64
CA GLU A 8 14.28 8.33 0.13
C GLU A 8 14.88 6.96 0.48
N TYR A 9 14.31 6.23 1.45
CA TYR A 9 14.71 4.89 1.86
C TYR A 9 13.86 3.78 1.21
N GLY A 10 12.91 4.15 0.35
CA GLY A 10 11.99 3.20 -0.27
C GLY A 10 10.83 2.76 0.63
N ASN A 11 10.62 3.39 1.79
CA ASN A 11 9.49 3.08 2.66
C ASN A 11 8.22 3.75 2.14
N THR A 12 7.15 2.97 2.05
CA THR A 12 5.81 3.52 1.82
C THR A 12 5.27 4.18 3.09
N ALA A 13 4.21 4.99 2.95
CA ALA A 13 3.51 5.55 4.10
C ALA A 13 3.02 4.46 5.08
N LEU A 14 2.65 3.28 4.58
CA LEU A 14 2.25 2.14 5.40
C LEU A 14 3.42 1.56 6.20
N ALA A 15 4.60 1.44 5.60
CA ALA A 15 5.79 0.98 6.28
C ALA A 15 6.17 1.89 7.46
N ILE A 16 6.13 3.21 7.25
CA ILE A 16 6.36 4.20 8.29
C ILE A 16 5.28 4.16 9.38
N ALA A 17 4.01 4.10 9.01
CA ALA A 17 2.93 4.04 10.00
C ALA A 17 3.02 2.78 10.89
N THR A 18 3.38 1.64 10.30
CA THR A 18 3.53 0.38 11.04
C THR A 18 4.78 0.39 11.93
N SER A 19 5.88 0.96 11.45
CA SER A 19 7.15 1.04 12.21
C SER A 19 7.08 1.91 13.46
N TYR A 20 6.14 2.87 13.49
CA TYR A 20 5.87 3.73 14.64
C TYR A 20 4.61 3.32 15.41
N GLU A 21 4.19 2.05 15.27
CA GLU A 21 3.03 1.47 15.96
C GLU A 21 1.77 2.34 15.88
N ARG A 22 1.54 2.98 14.72
CA ARG A 22 0.39 3.86 14.57
C ARG A 22 -0.89 3.03 14.60
N GLY A 23 -1.88 3.56 15.30
CA GLY A 23 -3.18 2.91 15.43
C GLY A 23 -3.90 2.75 14.09
N VAL A 24 -4.94 1.93 14.13
CA VAL A 24 -5.85 1.65 13.00
C VAL A 24 -6.42 2.94 12.40
N ASN A 25 -6.60 4.00 13.20
CA ASN A 25 -7.04 5.32 12.76
C ASN A 25 -6.11 5.99 11.73
N ILE A 26 -4.83 5.60 11.69
CA ILE A 26 -3.86 6.08 10.69
C ILE A 26 -3.65 5.04 9.59
N ILE A 27 -3.56 3.76 9.96
CA ILE A 27 -3.30 2.67 9.01
C ILE A 27 -4.47 2.48 8.03
N SER A 28 -5.72 2.50 8.50
CA SER A 28 -6.90 2.27 7.65
C SER A 28 -7.06 3.32 6.54
N PRO A 29 -6.90 4.63 6.80
CA PRO A 29 -6.89 5.63 5.73
C PRO A 29 -5.79 5.41 4.68
N ILE A 30 -4.60 4.96 5.06
CA ILE A 30 -3.50 4.68 4.12
C ILE A 30 -3.87 3.53 3.18
N ILE A 31 -4.38 2.42 3.73
CA ILE A 31 -4.81 1.26 2.94
C ILE A 31 -5.97 1.65 2.02
N THR A 32 -6.93 2.42 2.53
CA THR A 32 -8.10 2.88 1.76
C THR A 32 -7.67 3.75 0.58
N ALA A 33 -6.81 4.75 0.82
CA ALA A 33 -6.30 5.61 -0.23
C ALA A 33 -5.49 4.83 -1.28
N ALA A 34 -4.70 3.83 -0.87
CA ALA A 34 -3.93 2.99 -1.81
C ALA A 34 -4.86 2.19 -2.73
N ARG A 35 -5.92 1.61 -2.17
CA ARG A 35 -6.93 0.87 -2.92
C ARG A 35 -7.65 1.77 -3.94
N GLU A 36 -8.08 2.96 -3.52
CA GLU A 36 -8.74 3.92 -4.41
C GLU A 36 -7.84 4.34 -5.57
N GLN A 37 -6.55 4.58 -5.32
CA GLN A 37 -5.61 4.92 -6.39
C GLN A 37 -5.37 3.77 -7.37
N ILE A 38 -5.25 2.54 -6.88
CA ILE A 38 -5.12 1.35 -7.73
C ILE A 38 -6.36 1.20 -8.61
N MET A 39 -7.56 1.33 -8.04
CA MET A 39 -8.82 1.27 -8.80
C MET A 39 -8.89 2.39 -9.84
N HIS A 40 -8.49 3.61 -9.49
CA HIS A 40 -8.50 4.74 -10.39
C HIS A 40 -7.53 4.53 -11.58
N ILE A 41 -6.29 4.10 -11.32
CA ILE A 41 -5.28 3.83 -12.37
C ILE A 41 -5.77 2.71 -13.30
N LEU A 42 -6.30 1.61 -12.75
CA LEU A 42 -6.82 0.50 -13.55
C LEU A 42 -8.04 0.92 -14.37
N GLY A 43 -8.97 1.69 -13.78
CA GLY A 43 -10.11 2.25 -14.49
C GLY A 43 -9.70 3.19 -15.63
N GLN A 44 -8.63 3.98 -15.46
CA GLN A 44 -8.10 4.84 -16.52
C GLN A 44 -7.39 4.07 -17.65
N ASN A 45 -6.71 2.97 -17.33
CA ASN A 45 -6.07 2.12 -18.35
C ASN A 45 -7.09 1.50 -19.31
N VAL A 46 -8.31 1.23 -18.85
CA VAL A 46 -9.42 0.75 -19.70
C VAL A 46 -9.92 1.85 -20.65
N ILE A 47 -9.88 3.12 -20.23
CA ILE A 47 -10.38 4.28 -21.01
C ILE A 47 -9.39 4.70 -22.12
N THR A 48 -8.12 4.31 -22.00
CA THR A 48 -7.06 4.70 -22.96
C THR A 48 -6.99 3.76 -24.18
N ASP A 49 -7.76 2.66 -24.18
CA ASP A 49 -7.94 1.84 -25.36
C ASP A 49 -9.06 2.45 -26.25
N PRO A 50 -8.74 3.01 -27.44
CA PRO A 50 -9.71 3.72 -28.26
C PRO A 50 -10.86 2.83 -28.78
N SER A 51 -10.74 1.50 -28.64
CA SER A 51 -11.77 0.54 -29.05
C SER A 51 -12.95 0.42 -28.06
N VAL A 52 -12.81 0.91 -26.82
CA VAL A 52 -13.76 0.62 -25.71
C VAL A 52 -14.61 1.83 -25.29
N SER A 53 -14.62 2.91 -26.09
CA SER A 53 -15.36 4.16 -25.81
C SER A 53 -16.90 4.03 -25.74
N SER A 54 -17.46 2.82 -25.74
CA SER A 54 -18.90 2.58 -25.63
C SER A 54 -19.20 1.46 -24.64
N SER A 55 -19.04 1.71 -23.34
CA SER A 55 -19.91 1.14 -22.28
C SER A 55 -19.59 1.72 -20.90
N PRO A 56 -20.54 2.42 -20.24
CA PRO A 56 -20.35 2.97 -18.89
C PRO A 56 -20.63 1.96 -17.75
N ASN A 57 -20.76 0.67 -18.06
CA ASN A 57 -21.09 -0.37 -17.08
C ASN A 57 -20.00 -1.44 -17.03
N LEU A 58 -18.82 -1.06 -16.52
CA LEU A 58 -17.85 -2.04 -16.02
C LEU A 58 -18.37 -2.51 -14.66
N VAL A 59 -19.25 -3.51 -14.68
CA VAL A 59 -19.35 -4.43 -13.55
C VAL A 59 -17.93 -4.96 -13.34
N PRO A 60 -17.38 -4.93 -12.11
CA PRO A 60 -16.07 -5.51 -11.86
C PRO A 60 -16.15 -6.99 -12.25
N ASP A 61 -15.58 -7.33 -13.41
CA ASP A 61 -15.38 -8.72 -13.76
C ASP A 61 -14.41 -9.32 -12.72
N GLY A 62 -14.52 -10.62 -12.43
CA GLY A 62 -13.66 -11.29 -11.45
C GLY A 62 -12.17 -11.03 -11.72
N ARG A 63 -11.80 -10.86 -13.00
CA ARG A 63 -10.46 -10.50 -13.45
C ARG A 63 -9.95 -9.15 -12.90
N ASP A 64 -10.79 -8.12 -12.83
CA ASP A 64 -10.40 -6.81 -12.28
C ASP A 64 -10.21 -6.91 -10.76
N SER A 65 -11.04 -7.72 -10.09
CA SER A 65 -10.89 -8.00 -8.67
C SER A 65 -9.56 -8.71 -8.36
N ASP A 66 -9.15 -9.67 -9.21
CA ASP A 66 -7.88 -10.38 -9.06
C ASP A 66 -6.68 -9.43 -9.21
N ILE A 67 -6.71 -8.53 -10.20
CA ILE A 67 -5.64 -7.54 -10.44
C ILE A 67 -5.56 -6.53 -9.29
N ILE A 68 -6.70 -6.03 -8.80
CA ILE A 68 -6.74 -5.12 -7.64
C ILE A 68 -6.17 -5.84 -6.41
N GLY A 69 -6.55 -7.10 -6.19
CA GLY A 69 -6.04 -7.92 -5.10
C GLY A 69 -4.53 -8.11 -5.17
N GLU A 70 -4.00 -8.41 -6.35
CA GLU A 70 -2.56 -8.54 -6.57
C GLU A 70 -1.82 -7.23 -6.31
N ALA A 71 -2.29 -6.11 -6.88
CA ALA A 71 -1.68 -4.80 -6.69
C ALA A 71 -1.70 -4.36 -5.22
N MET A 72 -2.79 -4.62 -4.49
CA MET A 72 -2.88 -4.37 -3.05
C MET A 72 -1.91 -5.26 -2.27
N SER A 73 -1.77 -6.53 -2.65
CA SER A 73 -0.80 -7.44 -2.04
C SER A 73 0.63 -6.95 -2.23
N GLN A 74 0.99 -6.47 -3.43
CA GLN A 74 2.30 -5.89 -3.70
C GLN A 74 2.54 -4.62 -2.88
N PHE A 75 1.52 -3.77 -2.69
CA PHE A 75 1.62 -2.58 -1.85
C PHE A 75 1.87 -2.93 -0.38
N ILE A 76 1.09 -3.86 0.18
CA ILE A 76 1.22 -4.29 1.59
C ILE A 76 2.57 -4.97 1.83
N ASN A 77 3.03 -5.77 0.86
CA ASN A 77 4.30 -6.50 0.94
C ASN A 77 5.48 -5.73 0.32
N SER A 78 5.33 -4.42 0.09
CA SER A 78 6.39 -3.58 -0.48
C SER A 78 7.64 -3.61 0.41
N ARG A 79 8.80 -3.59 -0.25
CA ARG A 79 10.10 -3.62 0.43
C ARG A 79 10.79 -2.28 0.28
N SER A 80 11.40 -1.82 1.37
CA SER A 80 12.32 -0.69 1.35
C SER A 80 13.58 -1.00 0.54
N LEU A 81 14.44 0.01 0.34
CA LEU A 81 15.75 -0.18 -0.30
C LEU A 81 16.62 -1.21 0.43
N GLY A 82 16.44 -1.35 1.75
CA GLY A 82 17.07 -2.39 2.56
C GLY A 82 16.42 -3.77 2.46
N GLY A 83 15.44 -3.95 1.58
CA GLY A 83 14.71 -5.20 1.40
C GLY A 83 13.67 -5.51 2.48
N LYS A 84 13.42 -4.58 3.43
CA LYS A 84 12.53 -4.80 4.57
C LYS A 84 11.08 -4.47 4.23
N THR A 85 10.15 -5.32 4.63
CA THR A 85 8.71 -5.03 4.55
C THR A 85 8.25 -4.16 5.72
N ALA A 86 7.07 -3.55 5.60
CA ALA A 86 6.42 -2.83 6.70
C ALA A 86 6.37 -3.66 8.00
N LEU A 87 6.00 -4.94 7.89
CA LEU A 87 5.90 -5.86 9.01
C LEU A 87 7.27 -6.18 9.62
N LEU A 88 8.29 -6.46 8.78
CA LEU A 88 9.63 -6.75 9.27
C LEU A 88 10.23 -5.55 10.00
N SER A 89 10.00 -4.33 9.49
CA SER A 89 10.44 -3.10 10.13
C SER A 89 9.80 -2.89 11.50
N ALA A 90 8.50 -3.15 11.65
CA ALA A 90 7.81 -3.03 12.93
C ALA A 90 8.40 -3.98 13.99
N ILE A 91 8.56 -5.26 13.65
CA ILE A 91 9.11 -6.26 14.58
C ILE A 91 10.57 -5.95 14.97
N THR A 92 11.35 -5.36 14.07
CA THR A 92 12.77 -5.06 14.34
C THR A 92 12.94 -3.89 15.30
N ILE A 93 12.02 -2.91 15.27
CA ILE A 93 12.08 -1.74 16.14
C ILE A 93 11.79 -2.13 17.60
N ASP A 94 10.81 -3.01 17.83
CA ASP A 94 10.50 -3.57 19.15
C ASP A 94 11.71 -4.25 19.83
N CYS A 95 12.63 -4.81 19.05
CA CYS A 95 13.84 -5.45 19.56
C CYS A 95 14.97 -4.47 19.93
N SER A 96 14.86 -3.20 19.55
CA SER A 96 15.91 -2.18 19.77
C SER A 96 15.62 -1.28 20.98
N ASP A 97 14.38 -1.25 21.47
CA ASP A 97 13.95 -0.49 22.66
C ASP A 97 14.06 -1.30 23.98
N GLY A 98 14.63 -2.51 23.90
CA GLY A 98 14.77 -3.43 25.04
C GLY A 98 16.04 -3.31 25.86
N ASP A 99 16.81 -2.22 25.77
CA ASP A 99 17.98 -2.04 26.63
C ASP A 99 18.15 -0.62 27.17
N LEU A 100 18.22 -0.56 28.51
CA LEU A 100 18.65 0.52 29.40
C LEU A 100 17.67 1.69 29.65
N THR A 101 16.70 1.49 30.54
CA THR A 101 16.60 2.28 31.79
C THR A 101 15.68 1.58 32.80
N ASP A 102 16.24 0.66 33.58
CA ASP A 102 15.66 0.29 34.88
C ASP A 102 16.71 0.58 35.96
N VAL A 103 16.35 1.55 36.83
CA VAL A 103 16.86 1.94 38.16
C VAL A 103 18.34 2.26 38.39
#